data_AF-A0A535T6C9-F1
#
_entry.id   AF-A0A535T6C9-F1
#
_cell.length_a   1.000
_cell.length_b   1.000
_cell.length_c   1.000
_cell.angle_alpha   90.00
_cell.angle_beta   90.00
_cell.angle_gamma   90.00
#
_symmetry.space_group_name_H-M   'P 1'
#
loop_
_entity.id
_entity.type
_entity.pdbx_description
1 polymer ?
#
loop_
_entity_poly.entity_id
_entity_poly.type
_entity_poly.pdbx_seq_one_letter_code
_entity_poly.pdbx_strand_id
1 'polypeptide(L)'
;MLAGPGTGKTHALVDLYEQAVREGIAGRDQILVLTFSTGAAGEIARRIDERLQDDYGEAWISTFHSFCARVLRDHAPDRERLLVNGFQEWIVMRKLLTDMDAGVLGPLDGVRRSEAFAHDLLAFVALMKQNLVHPAALQLAVEASASERLQVLAAVYQAYQHRMQEARLVDFRDLISGTIELLQSRPALRDGMRAKFQLILVDEFQDVDPAQFELLRLIAPPESAPRLVVVGDPDQSIYGFRGTVPRLLS
;
A
#
# COMPACT_ATOMS: atom_id res chain seq x y z
N MET A 1 12.45 2.38 16.09
CA MET A 1 12.96 1.44 17.12
C MET A 1 13.13 0.08 16.44
N LEU A 2 14.31 -0.52 16.59
CA LEU A 2 14.60 -1.85 16.07
C LEU A 2 14.54 -2.83 17.23
N ALA A 3 13.69 -3.86 17.16
CA ALA A 3 13.59 -4.86 18.21
C ALA A 3 13.17 -6.23 17.65
N GLY A 4 13.69 -7.31 18.24
CA GLY A 4 13.48 -8.69 17.79
C GLY A 4 12.04 -9.22 17.98
N PRO A 5 11.74 -10.49 17.61
CA PRO A 5 10.42 -11.09 17.81
C PRO A 5 10.05 -11.17 19.30
N GLY A 6 8.81 -10.84 19.67
CA GLY A 6 8.31 -10.97 21.05
C GLY A 6 8.83 -9.92 22.06
N THR A 7 9.48 -8.85 21.59
CA THR A 7 10.18 -7.86 22.44
C THR A 7 9.33 -6.66 22.88
N GLY A 8 8.00 -6.69 22.69
CA GLY A 8 7.13 -5.59 23.11
C GLY A 8 7.10 -4.39 22.15
N LYS A 9 7.38 -4.60 20.86
CA LYS A 9 7.28 -3.56 19.81
C LYS A 9 5.93 -2.83 19.80
N THR A 10 4.84 -3.58 19.78
CA THR A 10 3.48 -3.04 19.88
C THR A 10 3.26 -2.32 21.21
N HIS A 11 3.86 -2.79 22.32
CA HIS A 11 3.81 -2.08 23.59
C HIS A 11 4.51 -0.72 23.51
N ALA A 12 5.73 -0.66 22.95
CA ALA A 12 6.47 0.58 22.80
C ALA A 12 5.74 1.60 21.88
N LEU A 13 5.08 1.13 20.82
CA LEU A 13 4.25 2.00 19.97
C LEU A 13 3.08 2.59 20.76
N VAL A 14 2.38 1.78 21.55
CA VAL A 14 1.28 2.22 22.42
C VAL A 14 1.77 3.17 23.51
N ASP A 15 2.93 2.88 24.14
CA ASP A 15 3.57 3.75 25.14
C ASP A 15 3.87 5.13 24.54
N LEU A 16 4.42 5.16 23.31
CA LEU A 16 4.73 6.40 22.60
C LEU A 16 3.48 7.20 22.25
N TYR A 17 2.41 6.53 21.80
CA TYR A 17 1.12 7.17 21.54
C TYR A 17 0.57 7.80 22.81
N GLU A 18 0.52 7.03 23.91
CA GLU A 18 0.02 7.50 25.20
C GLU A 18 0.84 8.69 25.72
N GLN A 19 2.16 8.59 25.67
CA GLN A 19 3.06 9.67 26.09
C GLN A 19 2.81 10.94 25.28
N ALA A 20 2.72 10.85 23.95
CA ALA A 20 2.48 12.01 23.10
C ALA A 20 1.16 12.73 23.45
N VAL A 21 0.12 11.98 23.79
CA VAL A 21 -1.17 12.54 24.21
C VAL A 21 -1.08 13.16 25.61
N ARG A 22 -0.56 12.42 26.60
CA ARG A 22 -0.51 12.88 28.00
C ARG A 22 0.39 14.10 28.21
N GLU A 23 1.49 14.19 27.46
CA GLU A 23 2.41 15.32 27.51
C GLU A 23 1.95 16.52 26.67
N GLY A 24 0.82 16.41 25.95
CA GLY A 24 0.29 17.48 25.11
C GLY A 24 1.12 17.74 23.85
N ILE A 25 1.94 16.78 23.42
CA ILE A 25 2.72 16.84 22.18
C ILE A 25 1.80 16.76 20.95
N ALA A 26 0.76 15.92 21.02
CA ALA A 26 -0.23 15.77 19.95
C ALA A 26 -1.58 15.31 20.50
N GLY A 27 -2.67 15.85 19.95
CA GLY A 27 -4.02 15.31 20.17
C GLY A 27 -4.21 13.95 19.49
N ARG A 28 -5.20 13.16 19.94
CA ARG A 28 -5.50 11.83 19.36
C ARG A 28 -5.81 11.89 17.86
N ASP A 29 -6.43 12.98 17.42
CA ASP A 29 -6.78 13.30 16.03
C ASP A 29 -5.59 13.79 15.19
N GLN A 30 -4.47 14.10 15.85
CA GLN A 30 -3.20 14.51 15.26
C GLN A 30 -2.17 13.37 15.23
N ILE A 31 -2.53 12.16 15.66
CA ILE A 31 -1.65 10.98 15.60
C ILE A 31 -2.22 9.95 14.63
N LEU A 32 -1.46 9.61 13.59
CA LEU A 32 -1.77 8.52 12.65
C LEU A 32 -0.98 7.28 13.03
N VAL A 33 -1.65 6.14 13.18
CA VAL A 33 -1.03 4.82 13.36
C VAL A 33 -1.37 3.93 12.17
N LEU A 34 -0.34 3.39 11.52
CA LEU A 34 -0.45 2.51 10.35
C LEU A 34 0.08 1.11 10.68
N THR A 35 -0.72 0.09 10.35
CA THR A 35 -0.41 -1.33 10.54
C THR A 35 -0.64 -2.15 9.27
N PHE A 36 -0.25 -3.43 9.29
CA PHE A 36 -0.45 -4.35 8.15
C PHE A 36 -1.74 -5.17 8.22
N SER A 37 -2.38 -5.27 9.39
CA SER A 37 -3.61 -6.05 9.55
C SER A 37 -4.65 -5.29 10.37
N THR A 38 -5.92 -5.56 10.06
CA THR A 38 -7.05 -5.02 10.82
C THR A 38 -7.06 -5.51 12.25
N GLY A 39 -6.59 -6.75 12.50
CA GLY A 39 -6.39 -7.30 13.83
C GLY A 39 -5.38 -6.49 14.65
N ALA A 40 -4.20 -6.19 14.09
CA ALA A 40 -3.18 -5.38 14.75
C ALA A 40 -3.68 -3.94 15.02
N ALA A 41 -4.37 -3.33 14.05
CA ALA A 41 -4.98 -2.01 14.25
C ALA A 41 -6.00 -2.03 15.40
N GLY A 42 -6.88 -3.02 15.45
CA GLY A 42 -7.88 -3.17 16.50
C GLY A 42 -7.26 -3.44 17.88
N GLU A 43 -6.20 -4.25 17.93
CA GLU A 43 -5.48 -4.50 19.18
C GLU A 43 -4.79 -3.25 19.71
N ILE A 44 -4.11 -2.48 18.85
CA ILE A 44 -3.46 -1.21 19.23
C ILE A 44 -4.51 -0.21 19.72
N ALA A 45 -5.63 -0.06 19.00
CA ALA A 45 -6.72 0.81 19.40
C ALA A 45 -7.25 0.48 20.80
N ARG A 46 -7.62 -0.79 21.05
CA ARG A 46 -8.10 -1.24 22.36
C ARG A 46 -7.11 -0.93 23.49
N ARG A 47 -5.81 -1.17 23.26
CA ARG A 47 -4.76 -0.90 24.27
C ARG A 47 -4.62 0.59 24.57
N ILE A 48 -4.73 1.45 23.55
CA ILE A 48 -4.71 2.91 23.71
C ILE A 48 -5.93 3.38 24.52
N ASP A 49 -7.12 2.88 24.19
CA ASP A 49 -8.37 3.24 24.88
C ASP A 49 -8.32 2.84 26.36
N GLU A 50 -7.86 1.62 26.66
CA GLU A 50 -7.69 1.12 28.03
C GLU A 50 -6.74 1.98 28.87
N ARG A 51 -5.66 2.47 28.26
CA ARG A 51 -4.66 3.29 28.94
C ARG A 51 -5.10 4.72 29.15
N LEU A 52 -5.71 5.32 28.14
CA LEU A 52 -6.18 6.70 28.22
C LEU A 52 -7.48 6.84 29.04
N GLN A 53 -8.19 5.73 29.30
CA GLN A 53 -9.49 5.70 29.99
C GLN A 53 -10.50 6.65 29.33
N ASP A 54 -10.42 6.77 28.01
CA ASP A 54 -11.20 7.69 27.20
C ASP A 54 -11.60 7.00 25.89
N ASP A 55 -12.90 7.00 25.62
CA ASP A 55 -13.55 6.25 24.52
C ASP A 55 -13.99 7.18 23.36
N TYR A 56 -13.71 8.50 23.45
CA TYR A 56 -14.40 9.50 22.61
C TYR A 56 -13.53 10.29 21.61
N GLY A 57 -12.23 9.98 21.48
CA GLY A 57 -11.35 10.66 20.52
C GLY A 57 -11.31 10.02 19.13
N GLU A 58 -11.37 10.81 18.05
CA GLU A 58 -11.14 10.32 16.69
C GLU A 58 -9.68 9.88 16.51
N ALA A 59 -9.38 8.60 16.75
CA ALA A 59 -8.05 8.05 16.58
C ALA A 59 -7.84 7.57 15.13
N TRP A 60 -6.75 8.00 14.49
CA TRP A 60 -6.38 7.54 13.15
C TRP A 60 -5.57 6.25 13.23
N ILE A 61 -6.16 5.16 13.70
CA ILE A 61 -5.50 3.85 13.82
C ILE A 61 -6.08 2.91 12.77
N SER A 62 -5.27 2.52 11.79
CA SER A 62 -5.78 1.74 10.65
C SER A 62 -4.66 0.99 9.91
N THR A 63 -5.04 0.18 8.93
CA THR A 63 -4.07 -0.33 7.96
C THR A 63 -3.75 0.73 6.90
N PHE A 64 -2.63 0.58 6.18
CA PHE A 64 -2.32 1.41 5.01
C PHE A 64 -3.49 1.50 4.02
N HIS A 65 -4.12 0.36 3.71
CA HIS A 65 -5.24 0.29 2.78
C HIS A 65 -6.48 1.03 3.30
N SER A 66 -6.83 0.85 4.59
CA SER A 66 -7.98 1.52 5.20
C SER A 66 -7.78 3.04 5.26
N PHE A 67 -6.56 3.49 5.56
CA PHE A 67 -6.19 4.90 5.51
C PHE A 67 -6.35 5.47 4.09
N CYS A 68 -5.77 4.81 3.08
CA CYS A 68 -5.87 5.24 1.69
C CYS A 68 -7.32 5.24 1.18
N ALA A 69 -8.11 4.21 1.52
CA ALA A 69 -9.52 4.15 1.18
C ALA A 69 -10.32 5.33 1.78
N ARG A 70 -9.98 5.75 3.00
CA ARG A 70 -10.59 6.93 3.64
C ARG A 70 -10.20 8.21 2.90
N VAL A 71 -8.91 8.43 2.64
CA VAL A 71 -8.41 9.62 1.91
C VAL A 71 -9.05 9.73 0.53
N LEU A 72 -9.11 8.63 -0.23
CA LEU A 72 -9.74 8.62 -1.55
C LEU A 72 -11.24 8.90 -1.48
N ARG A 73 -11.97 8.28 -0.54
CA ARG A 73 -13.40 8.54 -0.36
C ARG A 73 -13.68 10.02 -0.06
N ASP A 74 -12.86 10.62 0.79
CA ASP A 74 -13.07 11.98 1.27
C ASP A 74 -12.64 13.03 0.22
N HIS A 75 -11.63 12.73 -0.60
CA HIS A 75 -10.98 13.74 -1.45
C HIS A 75 -10.90 13.41 -2.95
N ALA A 76 -11.01 12.15 -3.37
CA ALA A 76 -10.93 11.81 -4.78
C ALA A 76 -12.16 12.37 -5.53
N PRO A 77 -11.97 12.84 -6.78
CA PRO A 77 -13.07 13.32 -7.61
C PRO A 77 -13.98 12.17 -8.07
N ASP A 78 -13.43 10.98 -8.23
CA ASP A 78 -14.12 9.77 -8.69
C ASP A 78 -14.34 8.82 -7.52
N ARG A 79 -15.44 9.05 -6.78
CA ARG A 79 -15.78 8.32 -5.54
C ARG A 79 -16.53 7.02 -5.78
N GLU A 80 -16.90 6.71 -7.03
CA GLU A 80 -17.79 5.60 -7.37
C GLU A 80 -17.06 4.29 -7.71
N ARG A 81 -15.73 4.26 -7.55
CA ARG A 81 -14.96 3.05 -7.86
C ARG A 81 -15.26 1.92 -6.87
N LEU A 82 -15.45 0.72 -7.40
CA LEU A 82 -15.76 -0.47 -6.62
C LEU A 82 -14.47 -1.21 -6.25
N LEU A 83 -14.25 -1.39 -4.95
CA LEU A 83 -13.13 -2.20 -4.44
C LEU A 83 -13.40 -3.68 -4.69
N VAL A 84 -12.49 -4.34 -5.40
CA VAL A 84 -12.53 -5.77 -5.65
C VAL A 84 -11.62 -6.55 -4.70
N ASN A 85 -12.04 -7.76 -4.35
CA ASN A 85 -11.22 -8.72 -3.62
C ASN A 85 -10.48 -9.67 -4.57
N GLY A 86 -9.58 -10.50 -4.04
CA GLY A 86 -8.75 -11.40 -4.85
C GLY A 86 -9.53 -12.39 -5.72
N PHE A 87 -10.73 -12.81 -5.30
CA PHE A 87 -11.59 -13.67 -6.12
C PHE A 87 -12.16 -12.91 -7.33
N GLN A 88 -12.58 -11.66 -7.13
CA GLN A 88 -13.05 -10.80 -8.21
C GLN A 88 -11.91 -10.41 -9.16
N GLU A 89 -10.72 -10.11 -8.63
CA GLU A 89 -9.49 -9.90 -9.44
C GLU A 89 -9.23 -11.11 -10.34
N TRP A 90 -9.35 -12.32 -9.79
CA TRP A 90 -9.23 -13.58 -10.53
C TRP A 90 -10.29 -13.72 -11.63
N ILE A 91 -11.57 -13.44 -11.36
CA ILE A 91 -12.62 -13.46 -12.39
C ILE A 91 -12.27 -12.51 -13.54
N VAL A 92 -11.83 -11.29 -13.23
CA VAL A 92 -11.45 -10.29 -14.24
C VAL A 92 -10.28 -10.81 -15.08
N MET A 93 -9.25 -11.38 -14.44
CA MET A 93 -8.09 -11.95 -15.13
C MET A 93 -8.49 -13.14 -16.03
N ARG A 94 -9.34 -14.06 -15.55
CA ARG A 94 -9.81 -15.21 -16.35
C ARG A 94 -10.60 -14.76 -17.57
N LYS A 95 -11.48 -13.78 -17.40
CA LYS A 95 -12.25 -13.21 -18.52
C LYS A 95 -11.31 -12.51 -19.51
N LEU A 96 -10.37 -11.71 -19.02
CA LEU A 96 -9.34 -11.08 -19.86
C LEU A 96 -8.57 -12.12 -20.69
N LEU A 97 -8.04 -13.16 -20.03
CA LEU A 97 -7.31 -14.23 -20.70
C LEU A 97 -8.17 -15.04 -21.68
N THR A 98 -9.49 -15.05 -21.52
CA THR A 98 -10.43 -15.70 -22.45
C THR A 98 -10.69 -14.82 -23.67
N ASP A 99 -10.78 -13.51 -23.47
CA ASP A 99 -11.07 -12.52 -24.52
C ASP A 99 -9.82 -12.11 -25.32
N MET A 100 -8.61 -12.35 -24.79
CA MET A 100 -7.34 -11.94 -25.41
C MET A 100 -7.00 -12.72 -26.69
N ASP A 101 -6.41 -12.04 -27.66
CA ASP A 101 -5.92 -12.66 -28.89
C ASP A 101 -4.78 -13.65 -28.61
N ALA A 102 -4.81 -14.81 -29.27
CA ALA A 102 -3.82 -15.88 -29.05
C ALA A 102 -2.40 -15.45 -29.48
N GLY A 103 -2.28 -14.57 -30.47
CA GLY A 103 -1.00 -14.01 -30.91
C GLY A 103 -0.32 -13.15 -29.84
N VAL A 104 -1.11 -12.51 -28.96
CA VAL A 104 -0.58 -11.73 -27.83
C VAL A 104 0.00 -12.62 -26.74
N LEU A 105 -0.60 -13.79 -26.48
CA LEU A 105 -0.09 -14.75 -25.50
C LEU A 105 1.07 -15.59 -26.07
N GLY A 106 1.13 -15.76 -27.39
CA GLY A 106 2.18 -16.47 -28.09
C GLY A 106 2.36 -17.89 -27.52
N PRO A 107 3.58 -18.29 -27.10
CA PRO A 107 3.83 -19.62 -26.53
C PRO A 107 3.00 -19.95 -25.27
N LEU A 108 2.46 -18.94 -24.58
CA LEU A 108 1.67 -19.12 -23.36
C LEU A 108 0.17 -19.35 -23.61
N ASP A 109 -0.31 -19.26 -24.86
CA ASP A 109 -1.74 -19.46 -25.17
C ASP A 109 -2.24 -20.85 -24.74
N GLY A 110 -1.39 -21.88 -24.85
CA GLY A 110 -1.72 -23.25 -24.44
C GLY A 110 -2.07 -23.41 -22.95
N VAL A 111 -1.63 -22.47 -22.10
CA VAL A 111 -1.95 -22.46 -20.66
C VAL A 111 -2.98 -21.40 -20.27
N ARG A 112 -3.60 -20.69 -21.22
CA ARG A 112 -4.55 -19.59 -20.93
C ARG A 112 -5.74 -20.02 -20.05
N ARG A 113 -6.13 -21.30 -20.09
CA ARG A 113 -7.23 -21.86 -19.30
C ARG A 113 -6.80 -22.34 -17.91
N SER A 114 -5.50 -22.28 -17.58
CA SER A 114 -4.99 -22.68 -16.28
C SER A 114 -5.34 -21.65 -15.19
N GLU A 115 -5.82 -22.14 -14.06
CA GLU A 115 -6.10 -21.33 -12.89
C GLU A 115 -4.82 -20.83 -12.22
N ALA A 116 -3.80 -21.69 -12.13
CA ALA A 116 -2.49 -21.32 -11.60
C ALA A 116 -1.86 -20.19 -12.43
N PHE A 117 -1.99 -20.24 -13.76
CA PHE A 117 -1.45 -19.20 -14.63
C PHE A 117 -2.12 -17.84 -14.40
N ALA A 118 -3.45 -17.82 -14.20
CA ALA A 118 -4.15 -16.58 -13.85
C ALA A 118 -3.70 -16.01 -12.50
N HIS A 119 -3.47 -16.86 -11.50
CA HIS A 119 -2.92 -16.44 -10.22
C HIS A 119 -1.48 -15.91 -10.33
N ASP A 120 -0.63 -16.55 -11.14
CA ASP A 120 0.75 -16.09 -11.37
C ASP A 120 0.78 -14.71 -12.04
N LEU A 121 -0.10 -14.47 -13.02
CA LEU A 121 -0.24 -13.16 -13.66
C LEU A 121 -0.75 -12.09 -12.68
N LEU A 122 -1.70 -12.43 -11.80
CA LEU A 122 -2.13 -11.51 -10.75
C LEU A 122 -1.03 -11.22 -9.73
N ALA A 123 -0.24 -12.23 -9.35
CA ALA A 123 0.92 -12.03 -8.49
C ALA A 123 1.96 -11.11 -9.14
N PHE A 124 2.17 -11.25 -10.46
CA PHE A 124 3.00 -10.33 -11.23
C PHE A 124 2.43 -8.89 -11.22
N VAL A 125 1.15 -8.71 -11.51
CA VAL A 125 0.48 -7.40 -11.48
C VAL A 125 0.59 -6.77 -10.08
N ALA A 126 0.34 -7.53 -9.02
CA ALA A 126 0.48 -7.06 -7.65
C ALA A 126 1.90 -6.58 -7.37
N LEU A 127 2.92 -7.35 -7.77
CA LEU A 127 4.33 -6.96 -7.61
C LEU A 127 4.63 -5.65 -8.35
N MET A 128 4.13 -5.47 -9.58
CA MET A 128 4.31 -4.22 -10.33
C MET A 128 3.71 -3.03 -9.60
N LYS A 129 2.46 -3.14 -9.11
CA LYS A 129 1.78 -2.07 -8.37
C LYS A 129 2.49 -1.72 -7.06
N GLN A 130 2.92 -2.72 -6.29
CA GLN A 130 3.68 -2.53 -5.05
C GLN A 130 5.03 -1.82 -5.26
N ASN A 131 5.61 -1.96 -6.46
CA ASN A 131 6.84 -1.29 -6.84
C ASN A 131 6.61 0.00 -7.66
N LEU A 132 5.38 0.51 -7.73
CA LEU A 132 4.99 1.68 -8.52
C LEU A 132 5.37 1.60 -10.00
N VAL A 133 5.42 0.38 -10.55
CA VAL A 133 5.69 0.15 -11.98
C VAL A 133 4.37 0.22 -12.73
N HIS A 134 4.16 1.32 -13.46
CA HIS A 134 3.01 1.50 -14.33
C HIS A 134 3.17 0.73 -15.65
N PRO A 135 2.06 0.32 -16.31
CA PRO A 135 2.12 -0.37 -17.61
C PRO A 135 2.96 0.36 -18.66
N ALA A 136 2.88 1.69 -18.71
CA ALA A 136 3.68 2.50 -19.65
C ALA A 136 5.19 2.39 -19.40
N ALA A 137 5.63 2.34 -18.13
CA ALA A 137 7.04 2.15 -17.80
C ALA A 137 7.53 0.75 -18.21
N LEU A 138 6.68 -0.27 -18.04
CA LEU A 138 6.99 -1.62 -18.46
C LEU A 138 7.07 -1.73 -20.00
N GLN A 139 6.23 -0.99 -20.73
CA GLN A 139 6.26 -0.91 -22.19
C GLN A 139 7.57 -0.31 -22.71
N LEU A 140 8.11 0.73 -22.05
CA LEU A 140 9.43 1.27 -22.39
C LEU A 140 10.55 0.24 -22.17
N ALA A 141 10.45 -0.59 -21.12
CA ALA A 141 11.41 -1.66 -20.88
C ALA A 141 11.31 -2.78 -21.94
N VAL A 142 10.11 -3.03 -22.47
CA VAL A 142 9.89 -3.91 -23.62
C VAL A 142 10.57 -3.38 -24.87
N GLU A 143 10.43 -2.09 -25.19
CA GLU A 143 11.06 -1.50 -26.40
C GLU A 143 12.60 -1.57 -26.36
N ALA A 144 13.17 -1.52 -25.14
CA ALA A 144 14.60 -1.70 -24.91
C ALA A 144 15.05 -3.17 -24.86
N SER A 145 14.14 -4.14 -24.99
CA SER A 145 14.38 -5.58 -24.80
C SER A 145 13.85 -6.42 -25.96
N ALA A 146 14.56 -7.48 -26.34
CA ALA A 146 14.05 -8.47 -27.30
C ALA A 146 13.27 -9.61 -26.61
N SER A 147 12.83 -9.45 -25.36
CA SER A 147 12.19 -10.53 -24.60
C SER A 147 10.71 -10.67 -24.94
N GLU A 148 10.35 -11.73 -25.67
CA GLU A 148 8.96 -12.12 -25.94
C GLU A 148 8.16 -12.29 -24.65
N ARG A 149 8.74 -12.91 -23.61
CA ARG A 149 8.07 -13.09 -22.31
C ARG A 149 7.71 -11.74 -21.68
N LEU A 150 8.61 -10.76 -21.75
CA LEU A 150 8.34 -9.42 -21.20
C LEU A 150 7.24 -8.71 -21.99
N GLN A 151 7.20 -8.88 -23.31
CA GLN A 151 6.13 -8.37 -24.16
C GLN A 151 4.76 -8.92 -23.74
N VAL A 152 4.64 -10.24 -23.52
CA VAL A 152 3.39 -10.86 -23.07
C VAL A 152 2.97 -10.32 -21.70
N LEU A 153 3.89 -10.26 -20.73
CA LEU A 153 3.60 -9.77 -19.39
C LEU A 153 3.16 -8.29 -19.40
N ALA A 154 3.80 -7.45 -20.21
CA ALA A 154 3.43 -6.05 -20.38
C ALA A 154 2.04 -5.90 -21.00
N ALA A 155 1.74 -6.64 -22.06
CA ALA A 155 0.45 -6.63 -22.71
C ALA A 155 -0.67 -7.10 -21.77
N VAL A 156 -0.46 -8.18 -21.01
CA VAL A 156 -1.44 -8.67 -20.02
C VAL A 156 -1.66 -7.64 -18.92
N TYR A 157 -0.60 -7.05 -18.37
CA TYR A 157 -0.75 -6.05 -17.32
C TYR A 157 -1.48 -4.80 -17.82
N GLN A 158 -1.14 -4.30 -19.01
CA GLN A 158 -1.83 -3.17 -19.62
C GLN A 158 -3.31 -3.47 -19.84
N ALA A 159 -3.64 -4.63 -20.41
CA ALA A 159 -5.02 -5.00 -20.67
C ALA A 159 -5.83 -5.25 -19.39
N TYR A 160 -5.20 -5.81 -18.35
CA TYR A 160 -5.81 -5.92 -17.02
C TYR A 160 -6.14 -4.56 -16.43
N GLN A 161 -5.17 -3.63 -16.41
CA GLN A 161 -5.40 -2.28 -15.89
C GLN A 161 -6.48 -1.53 -16.67
N HIS A 162 -6.50 -1.67 -17.99
CA HIS A 162 -7.55 -1.09 -18.82
C HIS A 162 -8.93 -1.64 -18.45
N ARG A 163 -9.06 -2.97 -18.30
CA ARG A 163 -10.33 -3.61 -17.94
C ARG A 163 -10.82 -3.23 -16.55
N MET A 164 -9.91 -3.07 -15.59
CA MET A 164 -10.21 -2.55 -14.27
C MET A 164 -10.75 -1.11 -14.36
N GLN A 165 -10.09 -0.24 -15.13
CA GLN A 165 -10.49 1.15 -15.32
C GLN A 165 -11.86 1.29 -16.01
N GLU A 166 -12.09 0.58 -17.12
CA GLU A 166 -13.37 0.61 -17.85
C GLU A 166 -14.54 0.17 -16.97
N ALA A 167 -14.32 -0.84 -16.13
CA ALA A 167 -15.33 -1.35 -15.21
C ALA A 167 -15.43 -0.54 -13.90
N ARG A 168 -14.67 0.56 -13.76
CA ARG A 168 -14.56 1.38 -12.53
C ARG A 168 -14.22 0.53 -11.30
N LEU A 169 -13.36 -0.47 -11.48
CA LEU A 169 -12.88 -1.35 -10.42
C LEU A 169 -11.51 -0.89 -9.94
N VAL A 170 -11.26 -1.07 -8.65
CA VAL A 170 -9.95 -0.87 -8.03
C VAL A 170 -9.66 -2.05 -7.12
N ASP A 171 -8.42 -2.49 -7.08
CA ASP A 171 -7.99 -3.46 -6.07
C ASP A 171 -7.32 -2.76 -4.88
N PHE A 172 -6.92 -3.49 -3.84
CA PHE A 172 -6.33 -2.88 -2.65
C PHE A 172 -5.05 -2.09 -2.95
N ARG A 173 -4.22 -2.52 -3.90
CA ARG A 173 -2.97 -1.84 -4.25
C ARG A 173 -3.24 -0.53 -4.98
N ASP A 174 -4.32 -0.48 -5.76
CA ASP A 174 -4.79 0.76 -6.38
C ASP A 174 -5.21 1.84 -5.37
N LEU A 175 -5.58 1.45 -4.14
CA LEU A 175 -5.86 2.44 -3.09
C LEU A 175 -4.60 3.22 -2.72
N ILE A 176 -3.46 2.53 -2.63
CA ILE A 176 -2.18 3.15 -2.25
C ILE A 176 -1.67 4.02 -3.40
N SER A 177 -1.53 3.46 -4.61
CA SER A 177 -1.07 4.22 -5.77
C SER A 177 -2.01 5.38 -6.12
N GLY A 178 -3.32 5.17 -6.05
CA GLY A 178 -4.30 6.25 -6.26
C GLY A 178 -4.20 7.36 -5.21
N THR A 179 -3.88 7.03 -3.96
CA THR A 179 -3.64 8.04 -2.91
C THR A 179 -2.36 8.82 -3.19
N ILE A 180 -1.28 8.15 -3.60
CA ILE A 180 -0.02 8.78 -4.01
C ILE A 180 -0.27 9.77 -5.16
N GLU A 181 -0.93 9.33 -6.22
CA GLU A 181 -1.30 10.17 -7.37
C GLU A 181 -2.15 11.38 -6.95
N LEU A 182 -3.12 11.18 -6.05
CA LEU A 182 -3.96 12.26 -5.53
C LEU A 182 -3.15 13.30 -4.75
N LEU A 183 -2.22 12.87 -3.90
CA LEU A 183 -1.39 13.78 -3.09
C LEU A 183 -0.33 14.51 -3.91
N GLN A 184 0.22 13.85 -4.93
CA GLN A 184 1.16 14.46 -5.88
C GLN A 184 0.46 15.52 -6.75
N SER A 185 -0.75 15.23 -7.23
CA SER A 185 -1.53 16.16 -8.06
C SER A 185 -2.20 17.29 -7.28
N ARG A 186 -2.35 17.16 -5.95
CA ARG A 186 -2.99 18.17 -5.09
C ARG A 186 -2.11 18.54 -3.89
N PRO A 187 -1.09 19.40 -4.08
CA PRO A 187 -0.19 19.83 -3.01
C PRO A 187 -0.90 20.38 -1.77
N ALA A 188 -1.98 21.15 -1.95
CA ALA A 188 -2.75 21.70 -0.82
C ALA A 188 -3.38 20.60 0.07
N LEU A 189 -3.83 19.49 -0.51
CA LEU A 189 -4.35 18.35 0.26
C LEU A 189 -3.22 17.68 1.03
N ARG A 190 -2.10 17.41 0.36
CA ARG A 190 -0.90 16.83 0.97
C ARG A 190 -0.39 17.68 2.14
N ASP A 191 -0.30 18.99 1.95
CA ASP A 191 0.19 19.91 2.96
C ASP A 191 -0.82 20.05 4.12
N GLY A 192 -2.13 20.00 3.83
CA GLY A 192 -3.17 19.90 4.86
C GLY A 192 -3.09 18.61 5.69
N MET A 193 -2.79 17.47 5.08
CA MET A 193 -2.57 16.21 5.79
C MET A 193 -1.30 16.25 6.66
N ARG A 194 -0.21 16.82 6.13
CA ARG A 194 1.02 17.05 6.90
C ARG A 194 0.78 17.97 8.09
N ALA A 195 -0.03 19.01 7.93
CA ALA A 195 -0.36 19.94 9.01
C ALA A 195 -1.32 19.34 10.05
N LYS A 196 -2.22 18.43 9.62
CA LYS A 196 -3.15 17.73 10.50
C LYS A 196 -2.41 16.85 11.51
N PHE A 197 -1.52 16.00 11.01
CA PHE A 197 -0.79 15.09 11.86
C PHE A 197 0.43 15.78 12.47
N GLN A 198 0.73 15.48 13.72
CA GLN A 198 1.98 15.85 14.40
C GLN A 198 2.92 14.64 14.50
N LEU A 199 2.34 13.44 14.59
CA LEU A 199 3.04 12.18 14.76
C LEU A 199 2.42 11.10 13.86
N ILE A 200 3.27 10.37 13.13
CA ILE A 200 2.89 9.17 12.40
C ILE A 200 3.68 7.99 12.98
N LEU A 201 2.97 6.95 13.40
CA LEU A 201 3.50 5.71 13.93
C LEU A 201 3.26 4.59 12.93
N VAL A 202 4.31 3.84 12.59
CA VAL A 202 4.20 2.69 11.68
C VAL A 202 4.69 1.44 12.41
N ASP A 203 3.82 0.43 12.49
CA ASP A 203 4.15 -0.89 13.02
C ASP A 203 4.65 -1.82 11.90
N GLU A 204 5.43 -2.83 12.28
CA GLU A 204 6.03 -3.84 11.37
C GLU A 204 6.68 -3.24 10.11
N PHE A 205 7.49 -2.19 10.27
CA PHE A 205 8.08 -1.44 9.17
C PHE A 205 8.91 -2.27 8.19
N GLN A 206 9.42 -3.43 8.63
CA GLN A 206 10.13 -4.36 7.74
C GLN A 206 9.26 -4.96 6.63
N ASP A 207 7.93 -4.90 6.76
CA ASP A 207 6.97 -5.37 5.74
C ASP A 207 6.55 -4.26 4.76
N VAL A 208 7.06 -3.03 4.90
CA VAL A 208 6.71 -1.88 4.04
C VAL A 208 7.24 -2.08 2.63
N ASP A 209 6.31 -2.10 1.66
CA ASP A 209 6.65 -2.13 0.23
C ASP A 209 6.99 -0.73 -0.32
N PRO A 210 7.61 -0.62 -1.52
CA PRO A 210 8.02 0.66 -2.08
C PRO A 210 6.87 1.67 -2.26
N ALA A 211 5.67 1.22 -2.61
CA ALA A 211 4.51 2.10 -2.75
C ALA A 211 4.10 2.67 -1.38
N GLN A 212 4.02 1.84 -0.35
CA GLN A 212 3.74 2.28 1.01
C GLN A 212 4.82 3.24 1.54
N PHE A 213 6.09 2.98 1.23
CA PHE A 213 7.20 3.86 1.59
C PHE A 213 7.09 5.23 0.90
N GLU A 214 6.75 5.27 -0.38
CA GLU A 214 6.53 6.53 -1.10
C GLU A 214 5.35 7.32 -0.52
N LEU A 215 4.26 6.64 -0.15
CA LEU A 215 3.16 7.26 0.57
C LEU A 215 3.64 7.91 1.88
N LEU A 216 4.44 7.21 2.68
CA LEU A 216 5.02 7.74 3.92
C LEU A 216 5.91 8.96 3.65
N ARG A 217 6.76 8.93 2.62
CA ARG A 217 7.58 10.09 2.22
C ARG A 217 6.75 11.30 1.83
N LEU A 218 5.60 11.08 1.18
CA LEU A 218 4.69 12.16 0.80
C LEU A 218 4.00 12.80 2.00
N ILE A 219 3.61 12.02 3.02
CA ILE A 219 2.86 12.54 4.18
C ILE A 219 3.74 12.86 5.39
N ALA A 220 4.97 12.38 5.44
CA ALA A 220 5.97 12.66 6.48
C ALA A 220 7.39 12.74 5.85
N PRO A 221 7.72 13.85 5.19
CA PRO A 221 9.06 14.03 4.64
C PRO A 221 10.12 14.02 5.75
N PRO A 222 11.35 13.52 5.47
CA PRO A 222 12.45 13.59 6.42
C PRO A 222 12.66 15.00 6.96
N GLU A 223 13.02 15.09 8.25
CA GLU A 223 13.36 16.35 8.92
C GLU A 223 12.25 17.41 8.91
N SER A 224 11.00 17.02 8.64
CA SER A 224 9.83 17.89 8.64
C SER A 224 8.70 17.31 9.50
N ALA A 225 7.69 18.13 9.79
CA ALA A 225 6.46 17.66 10.41
C ALA A 225 5.52 17.04 9.35
N PRO A 226 4.77 15.98 9.68
CA PRO A 226 4.74 15.26 10.96
C PRO A 226 5.98 14.40 11.20
N ARG A 227 6.32 14.18 12.48
CA ARG A 227 7.39 13.25 12.85
C ARG A 227 6.95 11.82 12.53
N LEU A 228 7.77 11.10 11.76
CA LEU A 228 7.59 9.67 11.51
C LEU A 228 8.38 8.85 12.53
N VAL A 229 7.71 7.93 13.22
CA VAL A 229 8.34 6.91 14.07
C VAL A 229 7.95 5.54 13.57
N VAL A 230 8.96 4.73 13.26
CA VAL A 230 8.78 3.38 12.75
C VAL A 230 9.23 2.35 13.77
N VAL A 231 8.47 1.27 13.89
CA VAL A 231 8.78 0.11 14.71
C VAL A 231 8.89 -1.09 13.78
N GLY A 232 9.96 -1.87 13.93
CA GLY A 232 10.16 -3.05 13.11
C GLY A 232 11.28 -3.94 13.61
N ASP A 233 11.37 -5.13 13.02
CA ASP A 233 12.44 -6.09 13.25
C ASP A 233 13.48 -6.03 12.12
N PRO A 234 14.75 -5.69 12.41
CA PRO A 234 15.79 -5.81 11.40
C PRO A 234 16.06 -7.29 11.04
N ASP A 235 15.91 -8.22 11.98
CA ASP A 235 16.24 -9.64 11.78
C ASP A 235 15.11 -10.42 11.10
N GLN A 236 13.87 -9.92 11.14
CA GLN A 236 12.75 -10.44 10.34
C GLN A 236 12.55 -9.66 9.04
N SER A 237 13.56 -8.94 8.56
CA SER A 237 13.57 -8.46 7.17
C SER A 237 13.76 -9.65 6.22
N ILE A 238 12.70 -10.44 6.01
CA ILE A 238 12.71 -11.62 5.13
C ILE A 238 12.82 -11.22 3.64
N TYR A 239 12.89 -9.91 3.34
CA TYR A 239 12.84 -9.34 2.00
C TYR A 239 14.23 -9.11 1.39
N GLY A 240 14.94 -10.21 1.15
CA GLY A 240 16.02 -10.25 0.16
C GLY A 240 15.52 -10.35 -1.30
N PHE A 241 14.21 -10.50 -1.54
CA PHE A 241 13.67 -10.77 -2.89
C PHE A 241 12.26 -10.17 -3.14
N ARG A 242 12.01 -8.91 -2.80
CA ARG A 242 10.89 -8.11 -3.40
C ARG A 242 11.19 -6.60 -3.47
N GLY A 243 12.32 -6.21 -4.05
CA GLY A 243 12.53 -4.82 -4.50
C GLY A 243 12.82 -3.79 -3.40
N THR A 244 12.97 -4.19 -2.14
CA THR A 244 13.53 -3.32 -1.09
C THR A 244 15.03 -3.17 -1.31
N VAL A 245 15.46 -1.97 -1.69
CA VAL A 245 16.88 -1.63 -1.82
C VAL A 245 17.45 -1.45 -0.41
N PRO A 246 18.45 -2.24 0.03
CA PRO A 246 19.02 -2.16 1.39
C PRO A 246 19.74 -0.84 1.74
N ARG A 247 19.69 0.19 0.87
CA ARG A 247 20.32 1.50 1.08
C ARG A 247 19.50 2.47 1.91
N LEU A 248 18.34 2.06 2.42
CA LEU A 248 17.43 2.96 3.15
C LEU A 248 17.66 2.98 4.67
N LEU A 249 18.72 2.34 5.16
CA LEU A 249 19.11 2.34 6.59
C LEU A 249 20.56 2.81 6.82
N SER A 250 21.14 3.56 5.89
CA SER A 250 22.47 4.18 6.06
C SER A 250 22.42 5.69 5.88
#